data_AF-A0A842JF28-F1
#
_entry.id   AF-A0A842JF28-F1
#
_cell.length_a   1.000
_cell.length_b   1.000
_cell.length_c   1.000
_cell.angle_alpha   90.00
_cell.angle_beta   90.00
_cell.angle_gamma   90.00
#
_symmetry.space_group_name_H-M   'P 1'
#
loop_
_entity.id
_entity.type
_entity.pdbx_description
1 polymer ?
#
loop_
_entity_poly.entity_id
_entity_poly.type
_entity_poly.pdbx_seq_one_letter_code
_entity_poly.pdbx_strand_id
1 'polypeptide(L)'
;MSIMSVLVPFVVLATGFTVIMILLFRNLQRLDEEAGEAWSRVQEQRMERLDASRRLIDALSASAEFGDAPTDDVRRALDACRNADGIEAAAEADSALADAWRALSAATDMRRATALERAHEAIERLGEIDSRLPLLERLYNNAATTYNNAGVTFPTLLVAKRAGYAARPLYRPLHLRGASDQASAADTESLADKSPRIMNAYMLWAVGMSDATLEEADTH
;
A
#
# COMPACT_ATOMS: atom_id res chain seq x y z
N MET A 1 -45.27 29.87 21.34
CA MET A 1 -44.40 28.69 21.27
C MET A 1 -43.10 29.05 21.99
N SER A 2 -42.87 28.51 23.18
CA SER A 2 -41.77 28.93 24.06
C SER A 2 -40.42 28.59 23.40
N ILE A 3 -39.48 29.53 23.38
CA ILE A 3 -38.12 29.34 22.82
C ILE A 3 -37.46 28.05 23.33
N MET A 4 -37.74 27.65 24.58
CA MET A 4 -37.25 26.39 25.15
C MET A 4 -37.71 25.13 24.40
N SER A 5 -38.91 25.13 23.82
CA SER A 5 -39.43 23.98 23.06
C SER A 5 -38.74 23.79 21.70
N VAL A 6 -38.15 24.86 21.14
CA VAL A 6 -37.36 24.82 19.90
C VAL A 6 -35.88 24.55 20.20
N LEU A 7 -35.37 25.00 21.35
CA LEU A 7 -33.97 24.83 21.74
C LEU A 7 -33.62 23.38 22.08
N VAL A 8 -34.50 22.67 22.80
CA VAL A 8 -34.28 21.28 23.21
C VAL A 8 -34.00 20.33 22.04
N PRO A 9 -34.81 20.27 20.96
CA PRO A 9 -34.51 19.38 19.82
C PRO A 9 -33.20 19.76 19.12
N PHE A 10 -32.86 21.05 19.07
CA PHE A 10 -31.61 21.52 18.47
C PHE A 10 -30.37 21.07 19.28
N VAL A 11 -30.45 21.15 20.61
CA VAL A 11 -29.40 20.67 21.52
C VAL A 11 -29.23 19.15 21.42
N VAL A 12 -30.34 18.40 21.36
CA VAL A 12 -30.30 16.94 21.19
C VAL A 12 -29.66 16.56 19.85
N LEU A 13 -30.03 17.25 18.76
CA LEU A 13 -29.44 17.04 17.44
C LEU A 13 -27.94 17.37 17.41
N ALA A 14 -27.53 18.49 18.01
CA ALA A 14 -26.12 18.89 18.10
C ALA A 14 -25.30 17.90 18.92
N THR A 15 -25.86 17.38 20.02
CA THR A 15 -25.21 16.38 20.86
C THR A 15 -25.04 15.06 20.09
N GLY A 16 -26.09 14.60 19.40
CA GLY A 16 -26.02 13.39 18.56
C GLY A 16 -24.99 13.51 17.44
N PHE A 17 -24.93 14.66 16.76
CA PHE A 17 -23.94 14.93 15.72
C PHE A 17 -22.51 14.87 16.29
N THR A 18 -22.28 15.47 17.46
CA THR A 18 -20.96 15.48 18.11
C THR A 18 -20.50 14.07 18.48
N VAL A 19 -21.39 13.22 19.02
CA VAL A 19 -21.07 11.83 19.35
C VAL A 19 -20.68 11.03 18.10
N ILE A 20 -21.41 11.20 16.99
CA ILE A 20 -21.09 10.55 15.71
C ILE A 20 -19.69 10.96 15.24
N MET A 21 -19.37 12.26 15.28
CA MET A 21 -18.05 12.77 14.88
C MET A 21 -16.90 12.18 15.70
N ILE A 22 -17.07 12.03 17.02
CA ILE A 22 -16.07 11.41 17.90
C ILE A 22 -15.86 9.93 17.54
N LEU A 23 -16.95 9.19 17.29
CA LEU A 23 -16.86 7.77 16.91
C LEU A 23 -16.13 7.57 15.58
N LEU A 24 -16.43 8.43 14.59
CA LEU A 24 -15.75 8.40 13.29
C LEU A 24 -14.25 8.71 13.43
N PHE A 25 -13.90 9.70 14.24
CA PHE A 25 -12.50 10.05 14.49
C PHE A 25 -11.73 8.89 15.13
N ARG A 26 -12.32 8.25 16.15
CA ARG A 26 -11.70 7.10 16.81
C ARG A 26 -11.54 5.91 15.87
N ASN A 27 -12.50 5.70 14.97
CA ASN A 27 -12.39 4.65 13.95
C ASN A 27 -11.27 4.96 12.94
N LEU A 28 -11.14 6.23 12.52
CA LEU A 28 -10.07 6.64 11.61
C LEU A 28 -8.69 6.46 12.23
N GLN A 29 -8.53 6.83 13.52
CA GLN A 29 -7.29 6.59 14.26
C GLN A 29 -6.96 5.10 14.38
N ARG A 30 -7.97 4.27 14.68
CA ARG A 30 -7.79 2.82 14.74
C ARG A 30 -7.32 2.24 13.40
N LEU A 31 -7.88 2.69 12.28
CA LEU A 31 -7.44 2.26 10.95
C LEU A 31 -6.01 2.71 10.63
N ASP A 32 -5.61 3.89 11.10
CA ASP A 32 -4.24 4.38 10.97
C ASP A 32 -3.25 3.51 11.78
N GLU A 33 -3.59 3.20 13.03
CA GLU A 33 -2.82 2.30 13.90
C GLU A 33 -2.69 0.91 13.26
N GLU A 34 -3.79 0.33 12.76
CA GLU A 34 -3.80 -0.98 12.09
C GLU A 34 -2.90 -1.00 10.84
N ALA A 35 -2.95 0.05 10.02
CA ALA A 35 -2.05 0.20 8.89
C ALA A 35 -0.58 0.36 9.34
N GLY A 36 -0.33 0.96 10.51
CA GLY A 36 1.01 1.13 11.10
C GLY A 36 1.58 -0.18 11.62
N GLU A 37 0.77 -0.95 12.32
CA GLU A 37 1.13 -2.30 12.78
C GLU A 37 1.41 -3.23 11.60
N ALA A 38 0.56 -3.20 10.56
CA ALA A 38 0.78 -3.99 9.35
C ALA A 38 2.09 -3.58 8.64
N TRP A 39 2.41 -2.29 8.62
CA TRP A 39 3.68 -1.79 8.07
C TRP A 39 4.88 -2.27 8.88
N SER A 40 4.82 -2.22 10.21
CA SER A 40 5.90 -2.71 11.09
C SER A 40 6.25 -4.17 10.77
N ARG A 41 5.23 -5.02 10.58
CA ARG A 41 5.45 -6.44 10.23
C ARG A 41 6.11 -6.61 8.87
N VAL A 42 5.75 -5.80 7.88
CA VAL A 42 6.44 -5.78 6.57
C VAL A 42 7.90 -5.38 6.75
N GLN A 43 8.17 -4.33 7.54
CA GLN A 43 9.52 -3.85 7.79
C GLN A 43 10.39 -4.88 8.51
N GLU A 44 9.87 -5.55 9.53
CA GLU A 44 10.57 -6.63 10.23
C GLU A 44 10.95 -7.75 9.26
N GLN A 45 9.99 -8.21 8.45
CA GLN A 45 10.23 -9.28 7.49
C GLN A 45 11.20 -8.87 6.37
N ARG A 46 11.12 -7.61 5.93
CA ARG A 46 12.03 -7.01 4.95
C ARG A 46 13.45 -6.95 5.49
N MET A 47 13.64 -6.48 6.73
CA MET A 47 14.97 -6.43 7.35
C MET A 47 15.58 -7.84 7.49
N GLU A 48 14.76 -8.83 7.85
CA GLU A 48 15.20 -10.21 7.88
C GLU A 48 15.66 -10.72 6.50
N ARG A 49 14.93 -10.38 5.43
CA ARG A 49 15.31 -10.69 4.05
C ARG A 49 16.63 -10.05 3.66
N LEU A 50 16.84 -8.78 4.03
CA LEU A 50 18.09 -8.07 3.78
C LEU A 50 19.27 -8.70 4.52
N ASP A 51 19.06 -9.13 5.76
CA ASP A 51 20.07 -9.82 6.57
C ASP A 51 20.43 -11.18 5.97
N ALA A 52 19.44 -11.98 5.57
CA ALA A 52 19.66 -13.26 4.91
C ALA A 52 20.37 -13.08 3.55
N SER A 53 19.95 -12.08 2.76
CA SER A 53 20.61 -11.69 1.51
C SER A 53 22.07 -11.31 1.72
N ARG A 54 22.37 -10.58 2.81
CA ARG A 54 23.73 -10.19 3.13
C ARG A 54 24.61 -11.39 3.49
N ARG A 55 24.09 -12.31 4.30
CA ARG A 55 24.78 -13.56 4.63
C ARG A 55 25.09 -14.38 3.38
N LEU A 56 24.15 -14.44 2.43
CA LEU A 56 24.36 -15.10 1.14
C LEU A 56 25.50 -14.46 0.35
N ILE A 57 25.52 -13.14 0.21
CA ILE A 57 26.60 -12.42 -0.50
C ILE A 57 27.95 -12.61 0.19
N ASP A 58 28.00 -12.53 1.52
CA ASP A 58 29.25 -12.72 2.24
C ASP A 58 29.78 -14.17 2.07
N ALA A 59 28.89 -15.18 2.05
CA ALA A 59 29.26 -16.56 1.75
C ALA A 59 29.75 -16.77 0.31
N LEU A 60 29.10 -16.13 -0.68
CA LEU A 60 29.53 -16.17 -2.07
C LEU A 60 30.91 -15.50 -2.25
N SER A 61 31.12 -14.33 -1.65
CA SER A 61 32.38 -13.58 -1.76
C SER A 61 33.57 -14.28 -1.09
N ALA A 62 33.30 -15.12 -0.08
CA ALA A 62 34.34 -15.92 0.58
C ALA A 62 34.72 -17.17 -0.23
N SER A 63 33.93 -17.55 -1.23
CA SER A 63 34.21 -18.72 -2.08
C SER A 63 35.13 -18.35 -3.22
N ALA A 64 36.23 -19.10 -3.37
CA ALA A 64 37.14 -18.95 -4.50
C ALA A 64 36.48 -19.23 -5.86
N GLU A 65 35.39 -20.00 -5.88
CA GLU A 65 34.63 -20.32 -7.11
C GLU A 65 33.82 -19.14 -7.65
N PHE A 66 33.56 -18.13 -6.82
CA PHE A 66 32.75 -16.96 -7.16
C PHE A 66 33.56 -15.66 -7.15
N GLY A 67 34.90 -15.73 -7.26
CA GLY A 67 35.81 -14.58 -7.17
C GLY A 67 35.58 -13.48 -8.21
N ASP A 68 35.06 -13.82 -9.40
CA ASP A 68 34.77 -12.87 -10.49
C ASP A 68 33.34 -12.32 -10.46
N ALA A 69 32.53 -12.68 -9.45
CA ALA A 69 31.13 -12.27 -9.37
C ALA A 69 31.00 -10.77 -9.01
N PRO A 70 30.12 -9.99 -9.68
CA PRO A 70 29.88 -8.57 -9.39
C PRO A 70 29.05 -8.38 -8.10
N THR A 71 29.60 -8.79 -6.96
CA THR A 71 28.91 -8.75 -5.65
C THR A 71 28.81 -7.34 -5.06
N ASP A 72 29.64 -6.41 -5.52
CA ASP A 72 29.66 -5.02 -5.04
C ASP A 72 28.40 -4.24 -5.41
N ASP A 73 27.78 -4.52 -6.55
CA ASP A 73 26.52 -3.90 -6.96
C ASP A 73 25.38 -4.32 -6.02
N VAL A 74 25.31 -5.61 -5.68
CA VAL A 74 24.31 -6.14 -4.72
C VAL A 74 24.56 -5.59 -3.32
N ARG A 75 25.83 -5.48 -2.91
CA ARG A 75 26.22 -4.90 -1.62
C ARG A 75 25.75 -3.44 -1.50
N ARG A 76 26.00 -2.63 -2.53
CA ARG A 76 25.50 -1.24 -2.59
C ARG A 76 23.98 -1.17 -2.55
N ALA A 77 23.29 -2.04 -3.29
CA ALA A 77 21.83 -2.07 -3.28
C ALA A 77 21.25 -2.46 -1.91
N LEU A 78 21.88 -3.41 -1.21
CA LEU A 78 21.50 -3.79 0.16
C LEU A 78 21.66 -2.64 1.16
N ASP A 79 22.77 -1.90 1.06
CA ASP A 79 23.01 -0.75 1.92
C ASP A 79 22.00 0.38 1.63
N ALA A 80 21.65 0.60 0.35
CA ALA A 80 20.59 1.53 -0.03
C ALA A 80 19.23 1.13 0.53
N CYS A 81 18.90 -0.18 0.52
CA CYS A 81 17.66 -0.69 1.11
C CYS A 81 17.55 -0.44 2.61
N ARG A 82 18.66 -0.58 3.35
CA ARG A 82 18.69 -0.35 4.80
C ARG A 82 18.55 1.13 5.17
N ASN A 83 19.06 2.02 4.33
CA ASN A 83 18.99 3.46 4.53
C ASN A 83 17.72 4.11 3.96
N ALA A 84 16.85 3.32 3.33
CA ALA A 84 15.62 3.83 2.73
C ALA A 84 14.60 4.21 3.81
N ASP A 85 14.35 5.51 3.96
CA ASP A 85 13.35 6.06 4.88
C ASP A 85 12.02 6.30 4.16
N GLY A 86 10.96 5.71 4.68
CA GLY A 86 9.62 5.80 4.09
C GLY A 86 9.27 4.64 3.16
N ILE A 87 7.98 4.55 2.83
CA ILE A 87 7.37 3.37 2.21
C ILE A 87 7.71 3.31 0.72
N GLU A 88 7.70 4.45 0.04
CA GLU A 88 8.03 4.60 -1.36
C GLU A 88 9.53 4.42 -1.59
N ALA A 89 10.37 5.03 -0.75
CA ALA A 89 11.81 4.85 -0.83
C ALA A 89 12.20 3.37 -0.59
N ALA A 90 11.55 2.71 0.38
CA ALA A 90 11.74 1.28 0.61
C ALA A 90 11.33 0.44 -0.61
N ALA A 91 10.20 0.75 -1.25
CA ALA A 91 9.73 0.06 -2.44
C ALA A 91 10.68 0.24 -3.64
N GLU A 92 11.18 1.45 -3.86
CA GLU A 92 12.14 1.75 -4.92
C GLU A 92 13.49 1.05 -4.69
N ALA A 93 14.01 1.13 -3.46
CA ALA A 93 15.27 0.47 -3.10
C ALA A 93 15.16 -1.06 -3.25
N ASP A 94 14.05 -1.66 -2.81
CA ASP A 94 13.82 -3.11 -2.95
C ASP A 94 13.71 -3.54 -4.42
N SER A 95 13.17 -2.66 -5.28
CA SER A 95 13.13 -2.86 -6.73
C SER A 95 14.54 -2.88 -7.33
N ALA A 96 15.36 -1.90 -6.97
CA ALA A 96 16.77 -1.84 -7.40
C ALA A 96 17.58 -3.04 -6.89
N LEU A 97 17.31 -3.52 -5.67
CA LEU A 97 17.91 -4.73 -5.13
C LEU A 97 17.51 -5.97 -5.93
N ALA A 98 16.24 -6.09 -6.32
CA ALA A 98 15.78 -7.19 -7.16
C ALA A 98 16.48 -7.19 -8.52
N ASP A 99 16.70 -6.02 -9.12
CA ASP A 99 17.44 -5.88 -10.38
C ASP A 99 18.92 -6.28 -10.23
N ALA A 100 19.58 -5.86 -9.15
CA ALA A 100 20.95 -6.23 -8.84
C ALA A 100 21.10 -7.76 -8.65
N TRP A 101 20.16 -8.40 -7.96
CA TRP A 101 20.12 -9.85 -7.82
C TRP A 101 19.91 -10.56 -9.15
N ARG A 102 19.05 -10.04 -10.04
CA ARG A 102 18.89 -10.59 -11.39
C ARG A 102 20.19 -10.50 -12.19
N ALA A 103 20.87 -9.36 -12.17
CA ALA A 103 22.15 -9.18 -12.83
C ALA A 103 23.22 -10.15 -12.29
N LEU A 104 23.31 -10.32 -10.96
CA LEU A 104 24.21 -11.29 -10.35
C LEU A 104 23.89 -12.72 -10.80
N SER A 105 22.61 -13.12 -10.78
CA SER A 105 22.19 -14.47 -11.19
C SER A 105 22.40 -14.76 -12.68
N ALA A 106 22.45 -13.72 -13.52
CA ALA A 106 22.76 -13.86 -14.94
C ALA A 106 24.27 -14.00 -15.19
N ALA A 107 25.09 -13.38 -14.33
CA ALA A 107 26.56 -13.44 -14.41
C ALA A 107 27.15 -14.71 -13.76
N THR A 108 26.46 -15.33 -12.81
CA THR A 108 26.98 -16.47 -12.03
C THR A 108 26.09 -17.71 -12.10
N ASP A 109 26.70 -18.90 -12.14
CA ASP A 109 25.96 -20.16 -12.02
C ASP A 109 25.56 -20.40 -10.55
N MET A 110 24.43 -19.80 -10.15
CA MET A 110 23.89 -19.90 -8.79
C MET A 110 23.65 -21.34 -8.31
N ARG A 111 23.58 -22.33 -9.21
CA ARG A 111 23.47 -23.74 -8.84
C ARG A 111 24.68 -24.24 -8.05
N ARG A 112 25.87 -23.66 -8.27
CA ARG A 112 27.07 -23.97 -7.47
C ARG A 112 27.01 -23.38 -6.07
N ALA A 113 26.26 -22.29 -5.88
CA ALA A 113 26.11 -21.66 -4.56
C ALA A 113 25.41 -22.60 -3.56
N THR A 114 24.49 -23.44 -4.04
CA THR A 114 23.77 -24.42 -3.22
C THR A 114 24.69 -25.50 -2.63
N ALA A 115 25.87 -25.74 -3.22
CA ALA A 115 26.84 -26.70 -2.70
C ALA A 115 27.61 -26.16 -1.48
N LEU A 116 27.58 -24.84 -1.24
CA LEU A 116 28.19 -24.23 -0.07
C LEU A 116 27.20 -24.28 1.10
N GLU A 117 27.53 -25.01 2.16
CA GLU A 117 26.67 -25.17 3.36
C GLU A 117 26.16 -23.82 3.90
N ARG A 118 27.05 -22.81 3.98
CA ARG A 118 26.72 -21.47 4.49
C ARG A 118 25.79 -20.67 3.56
N ALA A 119 25.87 -20.89 2.26
CA ALA A 119 24.99 -20.24 1.29
C ALA A 119 23.64 -20.96 1.23
N HIS A 120 23.63 -22.28 1.42
CA HIS A 120 22.41 -23.09 1.47
C HIS A 120 21.47 -22.62 2.59
N GLU A 121 21.97 -22.46 3.82
CA GLU A 121 21.18 -21.96 4.96
C GLU A 121 20.53 -20.59 4.66
N ALA A 122 21.29 -19.69 4.03
CA ALA A 122 20.78 -18.37 3.64
C ALA A 122 19.69 -18.45 2.57
N ILE A 123 19.82 -19.36 1.60
CA ILE A 123 18.82 -19.61 0.56
C ILE A 123 17.53 -20.20 1.14
N GLU A 124 17.63 -21.18 2.03
CA GLU A 124 16.46 -21.75 2.71
C GLU A 124 15.71 -20.68 3.51
N ARG A 125 16.45 -19.85 4.26
CA ARG A 125 15.85 -18.76 5.03
C ARG A 125 15.16 -17.74 4.12
N LEU A 126 15.80 -17.36 3.01
CA LEU A 126 15.17 -16.48 2.00
C LEU A 126 13.88 -17.08 1.45
N GLY A 127 13.85 -18.39 1.17
CA GLY A 127 12.64 -19.08 0.70
C GLY A 127 11.48 -19.03 1.70
N GLU A 128 11.76 -19.22 3.00
CA GLU A 128 10.75 -19.08 4.05
C GLU A 128 10.19 -17.65 4.11
N ILE A 129 11.07 -16.65 4.02
CA ILE A 129 10.72 -15.24 4.06
C ILE A 129 9.87 -14.84 2.85
N ASP A 130 10.33 -15.19 1.64
CA ASP A 130 9.66 -14.86 0.38
C ASP A 130 8.29 -15.55 0.25
N SER A 131 8.06 -16.65 0.97
CA SER A 131 6.73 -17.27 1.04
C SER A 131 5.71 -16.46 1.86
N ARG A 132 6.18 -15.70 2.87
CA ARG A 132 5.33 -14.95 3.81
C ARG A 132 5.21 -13.48 3.46
N LEU A 133 6.27 -12.89 2.89
CA LEU A 133 6.34 -11.46 2.57
C LEU A 133 5.16 -10.98 1.69
N PRO A 134 4.75 -11.68 0.60
CA PRO A 134 3.64 -11.24 -0.24
C PRO A 134 2.31 -11.16 0.49
N LEU A 135 2.10 -12.00 1.52
CA LEU A 135 0.90 -11.95 2.35
C LEU A 135 0.90 -10.68 3.21
N LEU A 136 2.03 -10.37 3.85
CA LEU A 136 2.18 -9.16 4.68
C LEU A 136 2.01 -7.88 3.85
N GLU A 137 2.58 -7.84 2.63
CA GLU A 137 2.39 -6.72 1.70
C GLU A 137 0.93 -6.51 1.33
N ARG A 138 0.18 -7.59 1.08
CA ARG A 138 -1.25 -7.52 0.77
C ARG A 138 -2.05 -7.01 1.96
N LEU A 139 -1.74 -7.50 3.16
CA LEU A 139 -2.39 -7.05 4.40
C LEU A 139 -2.16 -5.55 4.64
N TYR A 140 -0.92 -5.10 4.50
CA TYR A 140 -0.58 -3.68 4.60
C TYR A 140 -1.31 -2.84 3.55
N ASN A 141 -1.26 -3.24 2.28
CA ASN A 141 -1.90 -2.49 1.20
C ASN A 141 -3.43 -2.43 1.35
N ASN A 142 -4.05 -3.49 1.88
CA ASN A 142 -5.48 -3.50 2.18
C ASN A 142 -5.81 -2.53 3.34
N ALA A 143 -5.05 -2.58 4.44
CA ALA A 143 -5.22 -1.67 5.57
C ALA A 143 -5.02 -0.20 5.16
N ALA A 144 -3.96 0.10 4.41
CA ALA A 144 -3.68 1.43 3.88
C ALA A 144 -4.80 1.91 2.94
N THR A 145 -5.31 1.05 2.06
CA THR A 145 -6.45 1.38 1.19
C THR A 145 -7.72 1.66 1.99
N THR A 146 -7.99 0.86 3.02
CA THR A 146 -9.16 1.04 3.90
C THR A 146 -9.08 2.35 4.68
N TYR A 147 -7.91 2.67 5.25
CA TYR A 147 -7.64 3.96 5.88
C TYR A 147 -7.78 5.13 4.89
N ASN A 148 -7.25 4.97 3.68
CA ASN A 148 -7.33 5.98 2.64
C ASN A 148 -8.79 6.27 2.24
N ASN A 149 -9.57 5.22 2.01
CA ASN A 149 -10.99 5.31 1.67
C ASN A 149 -11.81 5.90 2.82
N ALA A 150 -11.52 5.53 4.07
CA ALA A 150 -12.21 6.05 5.25
C ALA A 150 -12.02 7.56 5.42
N GLY A 151 -10.82 8.09 5.13
CA GLY A 151 -10.53 9.52 5.25
C GLY A 151 -11.20 10.40 4.18
N VAL A 152 -11.45 9.86 2.98
CA VAL A 152 -12.10 10.59 1.88
C VAL A 152 -13.62 10.46 1.87
N THR A 153 -14.19 9.54 2.65
CA THR A 153 -15.64 9.29 2.69
C THR A 153 -16.36 10.31 3.57
N PHE A 154 -17.51 10.82 3.11
CA PHE A 154 -18.40 11.64 3.93
C PHE A 154 -19.15 10.75 4.95
N PRO A 155 -19.26 11.12 6.24
CA PRO A 155 -18.94 12.42 6.83
C PRO A 155 -17.53 12.54 7.45
N THR A 156 -16.73 11.47 7.42
CA THR A 156 -15.37 11.44 7.99
C THR A 156 -14.44 12.53 7.43
N LEU A 157 -14.58 12.88 6.15
CA LEU A 157 -13.81 13.93 5.48
C LEU A 157 -13.79 15.28 6.23
N LEU A 158 -14.90 15.64 6.89
CA LEU A 158 -15.04 16.90 7.64
C LEU A 158 -14.13 16.93 8.88
N VAL A 159 -13.97 15.78 9.52
CA VAL A 159 -13.13 15.62 10.71
C VAL A 159 -11.68 15.36 10.31
N ALA A 160 -11.47 14.53 9.28
CA ALA A 160 -10.17 14.15 8.75
C ALA A 160 -9.32 15.37 8.35
N LYS A 161 -9.90 16.32 7.59
CA LYS A 161 -9.18 17.55 7.19
C LYS A 161 -8.74 18.42 8.37
N ARG A 162 -9.57 18.51 9.42
CA ARG A 162 -9.23 19.29 10.64
C ARG A 162 -8.17 18.58 11.49
N ALA A 163 -8.15 17.25 11.44
CA ALA A 163 -7.24 16.41 12.24
C ALA A 163 -5.87 16.16 11.59
N GLY A 164 -5.57 16.75 10.43
CA GLY A 164 -4.29 16.56 9.75
C GLY A 164 -4.16 15.22 9.03
N TYR A 165 -5.29 14.65 8.56
CA TYR A 165 -5.30 13.43 7.78
C TYR A 165 -4.32 13.50 6.60
N ALA A 166 -3.37 12.55 6.57
CA ALA A 166 -2.48 12.30 5.46
C ALA A 166 -2.74 10.89 4.93
N ALA A 167 -2.92 10.75 3.62
CA ALA A 167 -3.07 9.45 2.99
C ALA A 167 -1.78 8.63 3.16
N ARG A 168 -1.92 7.34 3.40
CA ARG A 168 -0.78 6.43 3.47
C ARG A 168 -0.43 5.91 2.07
N PRO A 169 0.84 5.97 1.67
CA PRO A 169 1.26 5.43 0.40
C PRO A 169 1.15 3.90 0.38
N LEU A 170 1.07 3.32 -0.81
CA LEU A 170 1.01 1.87 -0.97
C LEU A 170 2.41 1.30 -1.14
N TYR A 171 2.65 0.14 -0.55
CA TYR A 171 3.92 -0.54 -0.67
C TYR A 171 3.91 -1.45 -1.89
N ARG A 172 4.60 -1.00 -2.95
CA ARG A 172 4.69 -1.75 -4.20
C ARG A 172 6.12 -1.83 -4.77
N PRO A 173 6.98 -2.71 -4.23
CA PRO A 173 8.23 -3.03 -4.89
C PRO A 173 8.01 -3.72 -6.25
N LEU A 174 9.07 -3.80 -7.05
CA LEU A 174 9.11 -4.51 -8.33
C LEU A 174 9.33 -6.01 -8.09
N HIS A 175 8.27 -6.77 -7.86
CA HIS A 175 8.31 -8.23 -7.69
C HIS A 175 7.49 -8.94 -8.77
N LEU A 176 8.07 -9.22 -9.95
CA LEU A 176 7.37 -9.89 -11.08
C LEU A 176 5.93 -9.33 -11.33
N ARG A 177 5.69 -8.09 -10.90
CA ARG A 177 4.37 -7.47 -10.68
C ARG A 177 3.80 -6.86 -11.94
N GLY A 178 4.60 -6.81 -13.00
CA GLY A 178 4.14 -6.45 -14.34
C GLY A 178 2.88 -7.23 -14.72
N ALA A 179 2.74 -8.49 -14.29
CA ALA A 179 1.55 -9.29 -14.55
C ALA A 179 0.30 -8.84 -13.78
N SER A 180 0.39 -8.46 -12.49
CA SER A 180 -0.80 -8.01 -11.73
C SER A 180 -1.14 -6.55 -11.96
N ASP A 181 -0.15 -5.71 -12.29
CA ASP A 181 -0.38 -4.32 -12.65
C ASP A 181 -0.95 -4.23 -14.07
N GLN A 182 -0.47 -5.07 -15.01
CA GLN A 182 -1.14 -5.28 -16.30
C GLN A 182 -2.51 -5.93 -16.13
N ALA A 183 -2.68 -6.91 -15.24
CA ALA A 183 -4.00 -7.51 -14.99
C ALA A 183 -4.97 -6.52 -14.34
N SER A 184 -4.51 -5.67 -13.41
CA SER A 184 -5.35 -4.63 -12.80
C SER A 184 -5.64 -3.50 -13.78
N ALA A 185 -4.69 -3.10 -14.62
CA ALA A 185 -4.91 -2.15 -15.71
C ALA A 185 -5.85 -2.71 -16.78
N ALA A 186 -5.66 -3.98 -17.17
CA ALA A 186 -6.50 -4.69 -18.12
C ALA A 186 -7.89 -5.01 -17.55
N ASP A 187 -8.04 -5.25 -16.24
CA ASP A 187 -9.32 -5.39 -15.57
C ASP A 187 -10.02 -4.03 -15.51
N THR A 188 -9.30 -2.94 -15.25
CA THR A 188 -9.87 -1.58 -15.24
C THR A 188 -10.31 -1.16 -16.65
N GLU A 189 -9.55 -1.51 -17.68
CA GLU A 189 -9.88 -1.27 -19.09
C GLU A 189 -11.01 -2.21 -19.58
N SER A 190 -10.98 -3.49 -19.19
CA SER A 190 -12.05 -4.48 -19.45
C SER A 190 -13.35 -4.11 -18.74
N LEU A 191 -13.29 -3.56 -17.53
CA LEU A 191 -14.46 -3.06 -16.80
C LEU A 191 -14.97 -1.72 -17.37
N ALA A 192 -14.08 -0.90 -17.93
CA ALA A 192 -14.46 0.33 -18.65
C ALA A 192 -15.09 0.03 -20.03
N ASP A 193 -14.63 -1.01 -20.73
CA ASP A 193 -15.12 -1.44 -22.05
C ASP A 193 -16.38 -2.31 -21.96
N LYS A 194 -16.50 -3.19 -20.93
CA LYS A 194 -17.67 -4.08 -20.74
C LYS A 194 -18.79 -3.46 -19.89
N SER A 195 -18.64 -2.24 -19.42
CA SER A 195 -19.70 -1.51 -18.71
C SER A 195 -20.49 -0.67 -19.71
N PRO A 196 -21.71 -1.09 -20.13
CA PRO A 196 -22.65 -0.15 -20.73
C PRO A 196 -23.03 0.86 -19.64
N ARG A 197 -22.32 2.00 -19.60
CA ARG A 197 -22.59 3.16 -18.74
C ARG A 197 -23.24 2.79 -17.40
N ILE A 198 -22.53 2.05 -16.55
CA ILE A 198 -22.91 2.00 -15.13
C ILE A 198 -22.52 3.36 -14.54
N MET A 199 -23.48 4.27 -14.62
CA MET A 199 -23.49 5.59 -14.02
C MET A 199 -23.04 5.47 -12.55
N ASN A 200 -21.93 6.13 -12.19
CA ASN A 200 -21.52 6.25 -10.79
C ASN A 200 -22.70 6.83 -9.98
N ALA A 201 -22.97 6.30 -8.78
CA ALA A 201 -24.06 6.77 -7.92
C ALA A 201 -24.01 8.30 -7.66
N TYR A 202 -22.82 8.90 -7.74
CA TYR A 202 -22.63 10.36 -7.66
C TYR A 202 -23.10 11.13 -8.91
N MET A 203 -23.10 10.52 -10.10
CA MET A 203 -23.58 11.16 -11.34
C MET A 203 -25.10 11.10 -11.49
N LEU A 204 -25.77 10.10 -10.90
CA LEU A 204 -27.23 9.99 -10.89
C LEU A 204 -27.92 11.14 -10.14
N TRP A 205 -27.27 11.67 -9.10
CA TRP A 205 -27.78 12.79 -8.32
C TRP A 205 -27.52 14.15 -9.01
N ALA A 206 -26.42 14.28 -9.76
CA ALA A 206 -26.11 15.50 -10.50
C ALA A 206 -27.04 15.73 -11.71
N VAL A 207 -27.51 14.65 -12.35
CA VAL A 207 -28.45 14.72 -13.49
C VAL A 207 -29.89 15.00 -13.00
N GLY A 208 -30.26 14.59 -11.79
CA GLY A 208 -31.58 14.89 -11.22
C GLY A 208 -31.79 16.34 -10.76
N MET A 209 -30.72 17.15 -10.68
CA MET A 209 -30.78 18.53 -10.21
C MET A 209 -30.65 19.57 -11.36
N SER A 210 -30.21 19.14 -12.55
CA SER A 210 -30.16 20.02 -13.74
C SER A 210 -31.52 20.25 -14.40
N ASP A 211 -32.53 19.44 -14.10
CA ASP A 211 -33.90 19.58 -14.67
C ASP A 211 -34.81 20.52 -13.87
N ALA A 212 -34.36 21.08 -12.73
CA ALA A 212 -35.19 21.90 -11.86
C ALA A 212 -35.02 23.43 -12.01
N THR A 213 -34.28 23.92 -13.03
CA THR A 213 -33.99 25.37 -13.14
C THR A 213 -34.11 25.97 -14.55
N LEU A 214 -35.13 25.58 -15.32
CA LEU A 214 -35.72 26.39 -16.40
C LEU A 214 -37.25 26.14 -16.38
N GLU A 215 -38.03 26.77 -15.49
CA GLU A 215 -38.74 28.03 -15.77
C GLU A 215 -39.56 27.90 -17.08
N GLU A 216 -40.84 27.52 -16.97
CA GLU A 216 -41.95 28.49 -17.02
C GLU A 216 -41.74 29.59 -18.09
N ALA A 217 -42.00 29.24 -19.35
CA ALA A 217 -42.43 30.21 -20.35
C ALA A 217 -43.31 29.54 -21.41
N ASP A 218 -44.57 29.98 -21.43
CA ASP A 218 -45.45 30.10 -22.59
C ASP A 218 -46.24 28.91 -23.17
N THR A 219 -47.56 29.04 -22.98
CA THR A 219 -48.64 28.91 -23.98
C THR A 219 -48.95 27.54 -24.60
N HIS A 220 -50.08 26.93 -24.20
CA HIS A 220 -51.39 27.11 -24.86
C HIS A 220 -52.53 26.45 -24.07
#